data_AF-E6SEA7-F1
#
_entry.id   AF-E6SEA7-F1
#
_cell.length_a   1.000
_cell.length_b   1.000
_cell.length_c   1.000
_cell.angle_alpha   90.00
_cell.angle_beta   90.00
_cell.angle_gamma   90.00
#
_symmetry.space_group_name_H-M   'P 1'
#
loop_
_entity.id
_entity.type
_entity.pdbx_description
1 polymer ?
#
loop_
_entity_poly.entity_id
_entity_poly.type
_entity_poly.pdbx_seq_one_letter_code
_entity_poly.pdbx_strand_id
1 'polypeptide(L)'
;MTTFLGRYDEVDDHLITLIGHGSDVRIVRAGVDKRTVLDEFAAALDLPAWFGRNWDALVDALRGLPTEEGRRLELVWDHTHELRETAPETYATVVDILEQVADEREDLGLTVIDR
;
A
#
# COMPACT_ATOMS: atom_id res chain seq x y z
N MET A 1 -1.80 -2.66 -12.67
CA MET A 1 -3.04 -3.46 -12.57
C MET A 1 -3.38 -3.57 -11.10
N THR A 2 -4.37 -2.82 -10.64
CA THR A 2 -4.82 -2.78 -9.24
C THR A 2 -5.71 -3.99 -8.98
N THR A 3 -5.40 -4.77 -7.95
CA THR A 3 -6.23 -5.90 -7.51
C THR A 3 -6.95 -5.53 -6.21
N PHE A 4 -8.27 -5.59 -6.20
CA PHE A 4 -9.09 -5.45 -4.98
C PHE A 4 -9.52 -6.82 -4.49
N LEU A 5 -9.21 -7.16 -3.23
CA LEU A 5 -9.56 -8.45 -2.63
C LEU A 5 -10.54 -8.26 -1.47
N GLY A 6 -11.60 -9.08 -1.48
CA GLY A 6 -12.63 -9.09 -0.45
C GLY A 6 -12.34 -10.03 0.72
N ARG A 7 -13.22 -9.98 1.73
CA ARG A 7 -13.16 -10.69 3.01
C ARG A 7 -12.89 -12.21 2.89
N TYR A 8 -11.62 -12.57 3.11
CA TYR A 8 -11.11 -13.77 3.79
C TYR A 8 -10.76 -15.06 3.02
N ASP A 9 -11.04 -15.26 1.73
CA ASP A 9 -10.60 -16.51 1.03
C ASP A 9 -9.61 -16.28 -0.12
N GLU A 10 -9.70 -15.14 -0.82
CA GLU A 10 -8.82 -14.83 -1.96
C GLU A 10 -7.50 -14.16 -1.54
N VAL A 11 -7.44 -13.61 -0.32
CA VAL A 11 -6.29 -12.84 0.18
C VAL A 11 -5.08 -13.73 0.46
N ASP A 12 -5.29 -14.83 1.18
CA ASP A 12 -4.20 -15.72 1.59
C ASP A 12 -3.58 -16.44 0.38
N ASP A 13 -4.40 -16.90 -0.57
CA ASP A 13 -3.92 -17.55 -1.80
C ASP A 13 -3.15 -16.57 -2.71
N HIS A 14 -3.60 -15.30 -2.78
CA HIS A 14 -2.90 -14.26 -3.53
C HIS A 14 -1.56 -13.91 -2.88
N LEU A 15 -1.51 -13.72 -1.55
CA LEU A 15 -0.26 -13.47 -0.83
C LEU A 15 0.73 -14.62 -0.99
N ILE A 16 0.26 -15.88 -0.89
CA ILE A 16 1.09 -17.07 -1.12
C ILE A 16 1.63 -17.09 -2.55
N THR A 17 0.83 -16.70 -3.54
CA THR A 17 1.25 -16.60 -4.94
C THR A 17 2.34 -15.54 -5.13
N LEU A 18 2.16 -14.34 -4.58
CA LEU A 18 3.12 -13.25 -4.70
C LEU A 18 4.47 -13.60 -4.05
N ILE A 19 4.43 -14.21 -2.86
CA ILE A 19 5.62 -14.67 -2.16
C ILE A 19 6.28 -15.83 -2.92
N GLY A 20 5.49 -16.73 -3.51
CA GLY A 20 5.96 -17.85 -4.33
C GLY A 20 6.66 -17.44 -5.63
N HIS A 21 6.34 -16.26 -6.16
CA HIS A 21 7.00 -15.67 -7.33
C HIS A 21 8.32 -14.95 -7.02
N GLY A 22 8.69 -14.81 -5.74
CA GLY A 22 9.89 -14.09 -5.31
C GLY A 22 9.75 -12.57 -5.36
N SER A 23 8.52 -12.04 -5.34
CA SER A 23 8.24 -10.61 -5.24
C SER A 23 8.55 -10.09 -3.83
N ASP A 24 9.01 -8.83 -3.72
CA ASP A 24 9.13 -8.15 -2.42
C ASP A 24 7.75 -7.69 -2.00
N VAL A 25 7.16 -8.33 -0.99
CA VAL A 25 5.79 -8.00 -0.53
C VAL A 25 5.86 -7.09 0.69
N ARG A 26 5.26 -5.90 0.59
CA ARG A 26 5.15 -4.93 1.68
C ARG A 26 3.70 -4.76 2.09
N ILE A 27 3.39 -5.09 3.34
CA ILE A 27 2.04 -5.02 3.89
C ILE A 27 1.92 -3.78 4.76
N VAL A 28 0.94 -2.92 4.46
CA VAL A 28 0.63 -1.69 5.19
C VAL A 28 -0.79 -1.77 5.72
N ARG A 29 -1.02 -1.41 6.98
CA ARG A 29 -2.37 -1.30 7.54
C ARG A 29 -2.96 0.08 7.29
N ALA A 30 -4.26 0.15 7.04
CA ALA A 30 -4.91 1.40 6.65
C ALA A 30 -4.98 2.48 7.73
N GLY A 31 -4.87 2.13 9.02
CA GLY A 31 -5.16 3.07 10.10
C GLY A 31 -6.63 3.55 10.05
N VAL A 32 -7.00 4.47 10.95
CA VAL A 32 -8.39 4.95 11.11
C VAL A 32 -8.60 6.42 10.76
N ASP A 33 -7.50 7.13 10.55
CA ASP A 33 -7.48 8.56 10.26
C ASP A 33 -6.18 8.89 9.52
N LYS A 34 -6.15 10.04 8.84
CA LYS A 34 -5.01 10.49 8.03
C LYS A 34 -3.65 10.36 8.74
N ARG A 35 -3.57 10.71 10.03
CA ARG A 35 -2.30 10.68 10.76
C ARG A 35 -1.85 9.24 10.97
N THR A 36 -2.77 8.39 11.43
CA THR A 36 -2.50 6.97 11.65
C THR A 36 -2.15 6.27 10.33
N VAL A 37 -2.84 6.58 9.22
CA VAL A 37 -2.49 6.11 7.87
C VAL A 37 -1.02 6.41 7.57
N LEU A 38 -0.62 7.67 7.68
CA LEU A 38 0.74 8.12 7.34
C LEU A 38 1.81 7.51 8.25
N ASP A 39 1.50 7.30 9.53
CA ASP A 39 2.39 6.61 10.46
C ASP A 39 2.53 5.11 10.13
N GLU A 40 1.45 4.42 9.75
CA GLU A 40 1.48 3.02 9.32
C GLU A 40 2.29 2.85 8.03
N PHE A 41 2.12 3.74 7.05
CA PHE A 41 2.95 3.74 5.84
C PHE A 41 4.43 3.96 6.17
N ALA A 42 4.75 4.93 7.03
CA ALA A 42 6.11 5.20 7.42
C ALA A 42 6.76 4.00 8.13
N ALA A 43 6.02 3.33 9.02
CA ALA A 43 6.50 2.16 9.74
C ALA A 43 6.69 0.95 8.81
N ALA A 44 5.71 0.65 7.96
CA ALA A 44 5.74 -0.53 7.09
C ALA A 44 6.79 -0.44 5.97
N LEU A 45 7.10 0.78 5.51
CA LEU A 45 8.08 1.03 4.46
C LEU A 45 9.47 1.42 5.00
N ASP A 46 9.67 1.38 6.32
CA ASP A 46 10.90 1.80 7.00
C ASP A 46 11.36 3.22 6.57
N LEU A 47 10.39 4.14 6.43
CA LEU A 47 10.68 5.50 5.97
C LEU A 47 11.49 6.27 7.03
N PRO A 48 12.41 7.14 6.59
CA PRO A 48 13.27 7.87 7.50
C PRO A 48 12.48 8.81 8.42
N ALA A 49 13.03 9.08 9.60
CA ALA A 49 12.38 9.91 10.63
C ALA A 49 12.03 11.35 10.20
N TRP A 50 12.64 11.84 9.11
CA TRP A 50 12.32 13.14 8.52
C TRP A 50 11.10 13.10 7.57
N PHE A 51 10.45 11.94 7.41
CA PHE A 51 9.24 11.78 6.62
C PHE A 51 8.21 12.85 7.01
N GLY A 52 7.82 13.66 6.03
CA GLY A 52 7.03 14.88 6.25
C GLY A 52 5.59 14.65 6.70
N ARG A 53 5.15 13.39 6.89
CA ARG A 53 3.80 12.99 7.33
C ARG A 53 2.70 13.77 6.60
N ASN A 54 2.80 13.81 5.28
CA ASN A 54 1.83 14.43 4.40
C ASN A 54 1.71 13.61 3.11
N TRP A 55 0.69 13.89 2.31
CA TRP A 55 0.40 13.12 1.10
C TRP A 55 1.48 13.23 0.03
N ASP A 56 2.06 14.41 -0.15
CA ASP A 56 3.13 14.66 -1.12
C ASP A 56 4.38 13.87 -0.74
N ALA A 57 4.76 13.89 0.55
CA ALA A 57 5.84 13.08 1.07
C ALA A 57 5.60 11.57 0.92
N LEU A 58 4.34 11.11 1.05
CA LEU A 58 3.99 9.71 0.81
C LEU A 58 4.20 9.34 -0.67
N VAL A 59 3.72 10.16 -1.59
CA VAL A 59 3.92 9.96 -3.03
C VAL A 59 5.42 9.87 -3.35
N ASP A 60 6.22 10.82 -2.88
CA ASP A 60 7.66 10.83 -3.10
C ASP A 60 8.36 9.61 -2.50
N ALA A 61 7.95 9.21 -1.29
CA ALA A 61 8.49 8.01 -0.65
C ALA A 61 8.18 6.74 -1.46
N LEU A 62 6.93 6.58 -1.92
CA LEU A 62 6.50 5.42 -2.72
C LEU A 62 7.24 5.34 -4.07
N ARG A 63 7.44 6.49 -4.73
CA ARG A 63 8.23 6.60 -5.96
C ARG A 63 9.70 6.26 -5.76
N GLY A 64 10.24 6.60 -4.57
CA GLY A 64 11.62 6.35 -4.20
C GLY A 64 11.90 4.98 -3.58
N LEU A 65 10.89 4.10 -3.44
CA LEU A 65 11.09 2.78 -2.84
C LEU A 65 12.08 1.94 -3.66
N PRO A 66 13.14 1.43 -3.04
CA PRO A 66 14.08 0.57 -3.74
C PRO A 66 13.36 -0.72 -4.17
N THR A 67 13.67 -1.20 -5.36
CA THR A 67 13.19 -2.48 -5.85
C THR A 67 14.38 -3.27 -6.34
N GLU A 68 14.48 -4.52 -5.91
CA GLU A 68 15.59 -5.37 -6.28
C GLU A 68 15.53 -5.68 -7.78
N GLU A 69 16.68 -5.63 -8.47
CA GLU A 69 16.76 -5.91 -9.90
C GLU A 69 16.14 -7.28 -10.23
N GLY A 70 15.10 -7.26 -11.07
CA GLY A 70 14.39 -8.46 -11.52
C GLY A 70 13.28 -8.94 -10.58
N ARG A 71 12.97 -8.23 -9.49
CA ARG A 71 11.81 -8.51 -8.63
C ARG A 71 10.77 -7.40 -8.75
N ARG A 72 9.51 -7.78 -8.64
CA ARG A 72 8.40 -6.83 -8.52
C ARG A 72 8.17 -6.51 -7.04
N LEU A 73 7.91 -5.25 -6.74
CA LEU A 73 7.44 -4.80 -5.43
C LEU A 73 5.92 -4.91 -5.40
N GLU A 74 5.37 -5.65 -4.45
CA GLU A 74 3.93 -5.79 -4.26
C GLU A 74 3.53 -5.08 -2.96
N LEU A 75 2.82 -3.96 -3.10
CA LEU A 75 2.30 -3.20 -1.97
C LEU A 75 0.87 -3.66 -1.66
N VAL A 76 0.69 -4.20 -0.47
CA VAL A 76 -0.59 -4.69 0.02
C VAL A 76 -1.11 -3.74 1.09
N TRP A 77 -2.22 -3.06 0.80
CA TRP A 77 -2.87 -2.15 1.72
C TRP A 77 -4.10 -2.83 2.35
N ASP A 78 -4.01 -3.12 3.64
CA ASP A 78 -4.91 -4.05 4.35
C ASP A 78 -5.73 -3.35 5.45
N HIS A 79 -6.84 -3.99 5.86
CA HIS A 79 -7.80 -3.49 6.85
C HIS A 79 -8.40 -2.12 6.48
N THR A 80 -8.65 -1.86 5.19
CA THR A 80 -9.14 -0.55 4.73
C THR A 80 -10.58 -0.24 5.12
N HIS A 81 -11.34 -1.23 5.55
CA HIS A 81 -12.77 -1.12 5.85
C HIS A 81 -13.05 -0.03 6.89
N GLU A 82 -12.31 -0.01 7.99
CA GLU A 82 -12.51 0.95 9.08
C GLU A 82 -12.21 2.39 8.63
N LEU A 83 -11.13 2.60 7.86
CA LEU A 83 -10.81 3.92 7.29
C LEU A 83 -11.88 4.37 6.30
N ARG A 84 -12.40 3.45 5.48
CA ARG A 84 -13.42 3.74 4.49
C ARG A 84 -14.73 4.19 5.14
N GLU A 85 -15.10 3.61 6.27
CA GLU A 85 -16.30 4.01 7.02
C GLU A 85 -16.10 5.31 7.81
N THR A 86 -14.95 5.48 8.45
CA THR A 86 -14.69 6.62 9.34
C THR A 86 -14.23 7.88 8.62
N ALA A 87 -13.45 7.73 7.54
CA ALA A 87 -12.84 8.83 6.79
C ALA A 87 -12.79 8.51 5.28
N PRO A 88 -13.95 8.43 4.59
CA PRO A 88 -14.03 8.03 3.18
C PRO A 88 -13.22 8.91 2.23
N GLU A 89 -13.13 10.23 2.51
CA GLU A 89 -12.31 11.15 1.72
C GLU A 89 -10.81 10.84 1.86
N THR A 90 -10.38 10.45 3.07
CA THR A 90 -8.99 10.03 3.32
C THR A 90 -8.71 8.72 2.60
N TYR A 91 -9.61 7.74 2.71
CA TYR A 91 -9.50 6.48 1.98
C TYR A 91 -9.36 6.72 0.47
N ALA A 92 -10.26 7.50 -0.13
CA ALA A 92 -10.22 7.81 -1.56
C ALA A 92 -8.91 8.50 -1.97
N THR A 93 -8.42 9.44 -1.16
CA THR A 93 -7.14 10.12 -1.41
C THR A 93 -5.97 9.13 -1.41
N VAL A 94 -5.95 8.18 -0.47
CA VAL A 94 -4.87 7.19 -0.40
C VAL A 94 -4.93 6.23 -1.58
N VAL A 95 -6.12 5.72 -1.96
CA VAL A 95 -6.27 4.89 -3.15
C VAL A 95 -5.74 5.60 -4.39
N ASP A 96 -6.14 6.85 -4.61
CA ASP A 96 -5.71 7.66 -5.76
C ASP A 96 -4.17 7.80 -5.81
N ILE A 97 -3.54 8.09 -4.67
CA ILE A 97 -2.07 8.15 -4.54
C ILE A 97 -1.42 6.81 -4.89
N LEU A 98 -1.94 5.71 -4.33
CA LEU A 98 -1.36 4.38 -4.56
C LEU A 98 -1.51 3.95 -6.02
N GLU A 99 -2.68 4.20 -6.63
CA GLU A 99 -2.93 3.88 -8.03
C GLU A 99 -2.06 4.73 -8.95
N GLN A 100 -1.91 6.02 -8.67
CA GLN A 100 -1.03 6.90 -9.43
C GLN A 100 0.42 6.37 -9.43
N VAL A 101 0.97 6.03 -8.26
CA VAL A 101 2.35 5.54 -8.20
C VAL A 101 2.49 4.16 -8.86
N ALA A 102 1.47 3.30 -8.76
CA ALA A 102 1.46 1.99 -9.42
C ALA A 102 1.34 2.09 -10.95
N ASP A 103 0.75 3.15 -11.50
CA ASP A 103 0.73 3.43 -12.94
C ASP A 103 2.09 3.98 -13.41
N GLU A 104 2.74 4.81 -12.58
CA GLU A 104 4.07 5.37 -12.86
C GLU A 104 5.19 4.31 -12.80
N ARG A 105 4.96 3.23 -12.04
CA ARG A 105 5.94 2.17 -11.78
C ARG A 105 5.45 0.80 -12.26
N GLU A 106 5.97 0.35 -13.39
CA GLU A 106 5.66 -0.97 -13.95
C GLU A 106 6.08 -2.12 -13.02
N ASP A 107 7.07 -1.88 -12.17
CA ASP A 107 7.62 -2.80 -11.18
C ASP A 107 6.92 -2.74 -9.82
N LEU A 108 5.86 -1.93 -9.68
CA LEU A 108 4.99 -1.88 -8.51
C LEU A 108 3.64 -2.56 -8.82
N GLY A 109 3.22 -3.47 -7.95
CA GLY A 109 1.87 -3.98 -7.89
C GLY A 109 1.15 -3.43 -6.67
N LEU A 110 -0.16 -3.23 -6.80
CA LEU A 110 -1.02 -2.72 -5.74
C LEU A 110 -2.15 -3.70 -5.48
N THR A 111 -2.25 -4.14 -4.23
CA THR A 111 -3.36 -4.92 -3.71
C THR A 111 -4.05 -4.15 -2.59
N VAL A 112 -5.36 -3.99 -2.69
CA VAL A 112 -6.17 -3.34 -1.62
C VAL A 112 -7.13 -4.37 -1.02
N ILE A 113 -7.09 -4.53 0.30
CA ILE A 113 -7.89 -5.51 1.04
C ILE A 113 -8.87 -4.80 1.98
N ASP A 114 -10.15 -4.98 1.68
CA ASP A 114 -11.26 -4.42 2.44
C ASP A 114 -11.85 -5.49 3.35
N ARG A 115 -11.34 -5.60 4.59
CA ARG A 115 -11.80 -6.59 5.58
C ARG A 115 -11.99 -6.05 6.99
#